data_AF-A0A3D4VDJ0-F1
#
_entry.id   AF-A0A3D4VDJ0-F1
#
_cell.length_a   1.000
_cell.length_b   1.000
_cell.length_c   1.000
_cell.angle_alpha   90.00
_cell.angle_beta   90.00
_cell.angle_gamma   90.00
#
_symmetry.space_group_name_H-M   'P 1'
#
loop_
_entity.id
_entity.type
_entity.pdbx_description
1 polymer ?
#
loop_
_entity_poly.entity_id
_entity_poly.type
_entity_poly.pdbx_seq_one_letter_code
_entity_poly.pdbx_strand_id
1 'polypeptide(L)'
;MTMPVNEAPETPALETLRREFIRYRRRSLAIQCLGATLLLGAWTAQQRQDQVIRVRGIIVEDSLGRPRIMIGAPLNLPGRTAAQSGDGIAVLSPTGALQTALGAPTPAPMVNGALVNRLGGSAGFVIADPEGNERGGMGAFPDGRANVCLDYAKGVKEAACLVAFANDQMAGLVVNGLPGEKAFDRVTALVGKGGWAQMKIAAPTGQESAILRSTGTDRAQLMVYDSTTKTYKDVLPRE
;
A
#
# COMPACT_ATOMS: atom_id res chain seq x y z
N MET A 1 68.81 18.46 74.46
CA MET A 1 69.63 17.61 73.57
C MET A 1 68.72 16.49 73.06
N THR A 2 67.97 16.75 71.99
CA THR A 2 66.98 15.85 71.41
C THR A 2 67.67 14.93 70.41
N MET A 3 67.64 13.63 70.68
CA MET A 3 68.21 12.62 69.76
C MET A 3 67.31 12.44 68.53
N PRO A 4 67.89 12.26 67.33
CA PRO A 4 67.11 11.95 66.14
C PRO A 4 66.60 10.51 66.23
N VAL A 5 65.28 10.32 66.06
CA VAL A 5 64.68 9.01 65.84
C VAL A 5 65.06 8.59 64.43
N ASN A 6 66.00 7.65 64.34
CA ASN A 6 66.43 7.06 63.08
C ASN A 6 65.34 6.07 62.64
N GLU A 7 64.50 6.47 61.68
CA GLU A 7 63.51 5.58 61.06
C GLU A 7 64.26 4.40 60.42
N ALA A 8 63.95 3.19 60.87
CA ALA A 8 64.56 1.98 60.31
C ALA A 8 64.23 1.89 58.80
N PRO A 9 65.21 1.52 57.94
CA PRO A 9 64.96 1.41 56.50
C PRO A 9 63.87 0.37 56.25
N GLU A 10 62.81 0.77 55.55
CA GLU A 10 61.75 -0.15 55.11
C GLU A 10 62.40 -1.33 54.38
N THR A 11 62.14 -2.55 54.86
CA THR A 11 62.73 -3.75 54.27
C THR A 11 62.30 -3.89 52.80
N PRO A 12 63.19 -4.32 51.88
CA PRO A 12 62.89 -4.41 50.45
C PRO A 12 61.67 -5.29 50.10
N ALA A 13 61.25 -6.16 51.02
CA ALA A 13 60.03 -6.96 50.92
C ALA A 13 58.74 -6.11 51.04
N LEU A 14 58.70 -5.12 51.94
CA LEU A 14 57.53 -4.23 52.12
C LEU A 14 57.31 -3.34 50.89
N GLU A 15 58.40 -2.83 50.32
CA GLU A 15 58.38 -2.00 49.12
C GLU A 15 57.91 -2.80 47.88
N THR A 16 58.26 -4.09 47.82
CA THR A 16 57.78 -5.01 46.77
C THR A 16 56.29 -5.28 46.91
N LEU A 17 55.81 -5.59 48.13
CA LEU A 17 54.38 -5.79 48.43
C LEU A 17 53.53 -4.55 48.12
N ARG A 18 54.03 -3.35 48.45
CA ARG A 18 53.34 -2.08 48.15
C ARG A 18 53.18 -1.86 46.65
N ARG A 19 54.21 -2.16 45.86
CA ARG A 19 54.14 -2.07 44.38
C ARG A 19 53.16 -3.07 43.79
N GLU A 20 53.14 -4.31 44.30
CA GLU A 20 52.17 -5.31 43.86
C GLU A 20 50.74 -4.94 44.25
N PHE A 21 50.54 -4.40 45.46
CA PHE A 21 49.24 -3.91 45.90
C PHE A 21 48.73 -2.74 45.04
N ILE A 22 49.60 -1.80 44.67
CA ILE A 22 49.26 -0.70 43.76
C ILE A 22 48.93 -1.25 42.36
N ARG A 23 49.67 -2.24 41.84
CA ARG A 23 49.37 -2.90 40.55
C ARG A 23 48.03 -3.63 40.60
N TYR A 24 47.74 -4.36 41.67
CA TYR A 24 46.48 -5.07 41.86
C TYR A 24 45.30 -4.09 41.93
N ARG A 25 45.43 -3.01 42.70
CA ARG A 25 44.42 -1.96 42.81
C ARG A 25 44.17 -1.25 41.48
N ARG A 26 45.21 -0.99 40.68
CA ARG A 26 45.04 -0.42 39.33
C ARG A 26 44.33 -1.37 38.37
N ARG A 27 44.67 -2.67 38.41
CA ARG A 27 44.02 -3.70 37.59
C ARG A 27 42.56 -3.90 37.99
N SER A 28 42.27 -3.96 39.29
CA SER A 28 40.89 -4.12 39.79
C SER A 28 40.03 -2.91 39.43
N LEU A 29 40.58 -1.69 39.52
CA LEU A 29 39.88 -0.48 39.08
C LEU A 29 39.61 -0.49 37.57
N ALA A 30 40.59 -0.90 36.75
CA ALA A 30 40.41 -1.01 35.31
C ALA A 30 39.32 -2.02 34.93
N ILE A 31 39.27 -3.17 35.60
CA ILE A 31 38.21 -4.18 35.40
C ILE A 31 36.84 -3.63 35.82
N GLN A 32 36.75 -2.92 36.94
CA GLN A 32 35.50 -2.29 37.38
C GLN A 32 35.02 -1.21 36.41
N CYS A 33 35.92 -0.36 35.90
CA CYS A 33 35.60 0.64 34.87
C CYS A 33 35.15 -0.01 33.56
N LEU A 34 35.80 -1.09 33.13
CA LEU A 34 35.41 -1.86 31.95
C LEU A 34 34.03 -2.52 32.13
N GLY A 35 33.79 -3.11 33.30
CA GLY A 35 32.48 -3.67 33.67
C GLY A 35 31.37 -2.61 33.67
N ALA A 36 31.63 -1.44 34.26
CA ALA A 36 30.69 -0.33 34.29
C ALA A 36 30.38 0.22 32.88
N THR A 37 31.40 0.34 32.02
CA THR A 37 31.20 0.79 30.63
C THR A 37 30.44 -0.23 29.79
N LEU A 38 30.69 -1.53 29.97
CA LEU A 38 29.91 -2.58 29.30
C LEU A 38 28.45 -2.59 29.78
N LEU A 39 28.20 -2.41 31.08
CA LEU A 39 26.84 -2.33 31.64
C LEU A 39 26.09 -1.08 31.15
N LEU A 40 26.75 0.08 31.11
CA LEU A 40 26.19 1.31 30.55
C LEU A 40 25.91 1.17 29.05
N GLY A 41 26.82 0.55 28.30
CA GLY A 41 26.65 0.25 26.88
C GLY A 41 25.46 -0.67 26.60
N ALA A 42 25.30 -1.73 27.39
CA ALA A 42 24.16 -2.64 27.28
C ALA A 42 22.83 -1.93 27.62
N TRP A 43 22.81 -1.09 28.66
CA TRP A 43 21.61 -0.37 29.08
C TRP A 43 21.15 0.68 28.04
N THR A 44 22.10 1.42 27.45
CA THR A 44 21.81 2.37 26.37
C THR A 44 21.40 1.70 25.06
N ALA A 45 21.97 0.53 24.74
CA ALA A 45 21.54 -0.28 23.61
C ALA A 45 20.11 -0.81 23.80
N GLN A 46 19.75 -1.23 25.02
CA GLN A 46 18.41 -1.67 25.39
C GLN A 46 17.37 -0.53 25.24
N GLN A 47 17.70 0.68 25.71
CA GLN A 47 16.81 1.84 25.57
C GLN A 47 16.56 2.29 24.12
N ARG A 48 17.45 1.93 23.19
CA ARG A 48 17.29 2.26 21.77
C ARG A 48 16.17 1.46 21.08
N GLN A 49 15.65 0.39 21.69
CA GLN A 49 14.72 -0.51 21.03
C GLN A 49 13.24 -0.10 21.04
N ASP A 50 12.82 0.93 21.80
CA ASP A 50 11.39 1.20 22.00
C ASP A 50 10.93 2.62 21.62
N GLN A 51 11.32 3.12 20.45
CA GLN A 51 10.70 4.33 19.87
C GLN A 51 9.35 4.00 19.17
N VAL A 52 8.51 3.18 19.82
CA VAL A 52 7.21 2.76 19.26
C VAL A 52 6.08 3.43 20.04
N ILE A 53 5.30 4.26 19.35
CA ILE A 53 4.02 4.75 19.86
C ILE A 53 2.93 3.71 19.51
N ARG A 54 2.35 3.08 20.53
CA ARG A 54 1.22 2.15 20.38
C ARG A 54 -0.09 2.90 20.60
N VAL A 55 -0.88 3.03 19.55
CA VAL A 55 -2.19 3.69 19.57
C VAL A 55 -3.21 2.84 18.84
N ARG A 56 -4.48 2.99 19.20
CA ARG A 56 -5.60 2.32 18.50
C ARG A 56 -6.03 3.06 17.23
N GLY A 57 -5.79 4.37 17.21
CA GLY A 57 -6.06 5.21 16.06
C GLY A 57 -5.44 6.58 16.25
N ILE A 58 -5.27 7.30 15.14
CA ILE A 58 -4.78 8.67 15.08
C ILE A 58 -5.82 9.48 14.32
N ILE A 59 -6.26 10.59 14.89
CA ILE A 59 -7.12 11.56 14.23
C ILE A 59 -6.38 12.89 14.22
N VAL A 60 -6.16 13.43 13.03
CA VAL A 60 -5.64 14.79 12.85
C VAL A 60 -6.82 15.69 12.56
N GLU A 61 -7.02 16.70 13.40
CA GLU A 61 -8.06 17.69 13.25
C GLU A 61 -7.50 18.99 12.67
N ASP A 62 -8.35 19.78 12.01
CA ASP A 62 -8.01 21.16 11.64
C ASP A 62 -8.20 22.14 12.81
N SER A 63 -7.93 23.43 12.57
CA SER A 63 -8.09 24.50 13.56
C SER A 63 -9.53 24.70 14.06
N LEU A 64 -10.52 24.10 13.40
CA LEU A 64 -11.93 24.14 13.79
C LEU A 64 -12.36 22.84 14.51
N GLY A 65 -11.43 21.95 14.84
CA GLY A 65 -11.69 20.66 15.50
C GLY A 65 -12.32 19.61 14.58
N ARG A 66 -12.19 19.77 13.25
CA ARG A 66 -12.77 18.84 12.28
C ARG A 66 -11.74 17.81 11.84
N PRO A 67 -12.05 16.51 11.82
CA PRO A 67 -11.13 15.50 11.32
C PRO A 67 -10.71 15.70 9.85
N ARG A 68 -9.43 15.52 9.57
CA ARG A 68 -8.79 15.66 8.24
C ARG A 68 -8.03 14.42 7.83
N ILE A 69 -7.33 13.78 8.76
CA ILE A 69 -6.61 12.53 8.53
C ILE A 69 -7.03 11.55 9.62
N MET A 70 -7.33 10.32 9.23
CA MET A 70 -7.66 9.24 10.14
C MET A 70 -6.76 8.06 9.85
N ILE A 71 -6.19 7.46 10.89
CA ILE A 71 -5.43 6.21 10.82
C ILE A 71 -6.04 5.26 11.85
N GLY A 72 -6.37 4.04 11.47
CA GLY A 72 -6.97 3.09 12.39
C GLY A 72 -7.28 1.72 11.78
N ALA A 73 -7.55 0.77 12.66
CA ALA A 73 -8.01 -0.59 12.32
C ALA A 73 -9.14 -0.98 13.30
N PRO A 74 -10.40 -0.61 13.03
CA PRO A 74 -10.90 0.04 11.81
C PRO A 74 -10.67 1.56 11.78
N LEU A 75 -10.76 2.14 10.59
CA LEU A 75 -10.92 3.57 10.38
C LEU A 75 -12.25 4.05 11.02
N ASN A 76 -12.20 5.19 11.69
CA ASN A 76 -13.39 5.80 12.31
C ASN A 76 -14.07 6.81 11.38
N LEU A 77 -14.48 6.36 10.19
CA LEU A 77 -15.08 7.24 9.18
C LEU A 77 -16.52 7.64 9.55
N PRO A 78 -16.89 8.93 9.41
CA PRO A 78 -18.27 9.38 9.64
C PRO A 78 -19.27 8.63 8.77
N GLY A 79 -20.39 8.23 9.37
CA GLY A 79 -21.49 7.56 8.66
C GLY A 79 -21.20 6.13 8.20
N ARG A 80 -20.10 5.52 8.64
CA ARG A 80 -19.74 4.14 8.30
C ARG A 80 -19.60 3.27 9.54
N THR A 81 -20.01 2.01 9.44
CA THR A 81 -19.69 0.99 10.43
C THR A 81 -18.23 0.54 10.30
N ALA A 82 -17.68 -0.14 11.32
CA ALA A 82 -16.34 -0.73 11.26
C ALA A 82 -16.11 -1.59 9.99
N ALA A 83 -17.09 -2.44 9.66
CA ALA A 83 -17.04 -3.31 8.48
C ALA A 83 -17.05 -2.52 7.16
N GLN A 84 -17.62 -1.31 7.15
CA GLN A 84 -17.65 -0.42 5.98
C GLN A 84 -16.46 0.53 5.92
N SER A 85 -15.72 0.71 7.00
CA SER A 85 -14.57 1.61 7.03
C SER A 85 -13.27 0.92 6.64
N GLY A 86 -13.12 -0.37 6.97
CA GLY A 86 -11.86 -1.09 6.77
C GLY A 86 -10.72 -0.56 7.63
N ASP A 87 -9.53 -1.09 7.42
CA ASP A 87 -8.31 -0.73 8.16
C ASP A 87 -7.37 0.07 7.28
N GLY A 88 -6.78 1.16 7.79
CA GLY A 88 -5.79 1.91 7.03
C GLY A 88 -5.69 3.40 7.39
N ILE A 89 -5.53 4.23 6.36
CA ILE A 89 -5.44 5.68 6.44
C ILE A 89 -6.45 6.33 5.49
N ALA A 90 -7.10 7.39 5.93
CA ALA A 90 -8.06 8.16 5.14
C ALA A 90 -7.82 9.67 5.28
N VAL A 91 -8.09 10.40 4.20
CA VAL A 91 -8.11 11.86 4.15
C VAL A 91 -9.53 12.33 3.89
N LEU A 92 -9.98 13.30 4.67
CA LEU A 92 -11.33 13.85 4.63
C LEU A 92 -11.35 15.31 4.14
N SER A 93 -12.40 15.64 3.40
CA SER A 93 -12.70 17.00 2.94
C SER A 93 -13.13 17.90 4.10
N PRO A 94 -13.18 19.23 3.90
CA PRO A 94 -13.66 20.19 4.89
C PRO A 94 -15.02 19.87 5.53
N THR A 95 -15.90 19.20 4.78
CA THR A 95 -17.25 18.79 5.17
C THR A 95 -17.30 17.40 5.82
N GLY A 96 -16.17 16.70 5.92
CA GLY A 96 -16.06 15.35 6.46
C GLY A 96 -16.26 14.24 5.43
N ALA A 97 -16.41 14.58 4.14
CA ALA A 97 -16.52 13.59 3.07
C ALA A 97 -15.17 12.89 2.85
N LEU A 98 -15.19 11.59 2.55
CA LEU A 98 -13.97 10.85 2.21
C LEU A 98 -13.42 11.38 0.88
N GLN A 99 -12.16 11.81 0.83
CA GLN A 99 -11.49 12.19 -0.43
C GLN A 99 -10.60 11.07 -0.96
N THR A 100 -9.90 10.39 -0.06
CA THR A 100 -9.06 9.26 -0.42
C THR A 100 -8.80 8.36 0.79
N ALA A 101 -8.59 7.07 0.55
CA ALA A 101 -8.11 6.15 1.57
C ALA A 101 -7.16 5.11 0.97
N LEU A 102 -6.22 4.66 1.79
CA LEU A 102 -5.42 3.45 1.57
C LEU A 102 -5.78 2.47 2.68
N GLY A 103 -6.19 1.24 2.35
CA GLY A 103 -6.61 0.29 3.36
C GLY A 103 -6.88 -1.13 2.88
N ALA A 104 -7.16 -2.02 3.84
CA ALA A 104 -7.47 -3.43 3.62
C ALA A 104 -8.54 -3.92 4.63
N PRO A 105 -9.80 -4.14 4.21
CA PRO A 105 -10.33 -3.74 2.91
C PRO A 105 -10.34 -2.21 2.76
N THR A 106 -10.33 -1.71 1.52
CA THR A 106 -10.66 -0.29 1.28
C THR A 106 -12.08 0.02 1.76
N PRO A 107 -12.36 1.26 2.22
CA PRO A 107 -13.69 1.65 2.69
C PRO A 107 -14.80 1.37 1.66
N ALA A 108 -16.02 1.20 2.14
CA ALA A 108 -17.22 1.11 1.32
C ALA A 108 -17.40 2.39 0.48
N PRO A 109 -17.64 2.25 -0.84
CA PRO A 109 -17.80 3.39 -1.72
C PRO A 109 -19.08 4.19 -1.40
N MET A 110 -19.04 5.50 -1.64
CA MET A 110 -20.26 6.25 -1.87
C MET A 110 -20.50 6.37 -3.37
N VAL A 111 -21.74 6.14 -3.80
CA VAL A 111 -22.16 6.25 -5.20
C VAL A 111 -23.44 7.06 -5.26
N ASN A 112 -23.42 8.18 -6.01
CA ASN A 112 -24.51 9.14 -6.09
C ASN A 112 -25.06 9.57 -4.70
N GLY A 113 -24.16 9.81 -3.75
CA GLY A 113 -24.45 10.23 -2.37
C GLY A 113 -24.91 9.12 -1.44
N ALA A 114 -25.05 7.87 -1.92
CA ALA A 114 -25.44 6.73 -1.12
C ALA A 114 -24.24 5.83 -0.80
N LEU A 115 -24.11 5.44 0.47
CA LEU A 115 -23.14 4.43 0.87
C LEU A 115 -23.60 3.06 0.33
N VAL A 116 -22.72 2.37 -0.39
CA VAL A 116 -23.01 1.05 -0.98
C VAL A 116 -22.02 0.00 -0.46
N ASN A 117 -22.46 -1.25 -0.37
CA ASN A 117 -21.57 -2.34 0.01
C ASN A 117 -20.59 -2.63 -1.12
N ARG A 118 -19.32 -2.83 -0.78
CA ARG A 118 -18.31 -3.24 -1.76
C ARG A 118 -18.56 -4.70 -2.16
N LEU A 119 -18.49 -4.99 -3.46
CA LEU A 119 -18.70 -6.35 -4.00
C LEU A 119 -17.61 -7.35 -3.56
N GLY A 120 -16.45 -6.86 -3.12
CA GLY A 120 -15.38 -7.68 -2.55
C GLY A 120 -14.39 -6.82 -1.76
N GLY A 121 -13.72 -7.42 -0.77
CA GLY A 121 -12.69 -6.75 0.00
C GLY A 121 -11.35 -6.76 -0.73
N SER A 122 -10.92 -5.61 -1.25
CA SER A 122 -9.58 -5.41 -1.80
C SER A 122 -8.69 -4.66 -0.80
N ALA A 123 -7.41 -5.03 -0.75
CA ALA A 123 -6.39 -4.16 -0.20
C ALA A 123 -5.99 -3.15 -1.29
N GLY A 124 -6.01 -1.86 -0.99
CA GLY A 124 -5.86 -0.90 -2.07
C GLY A 124 -6.01 0.56 -1.67
N PHE A 125 -6.19 1.38 -2.69
CA PHE A 125 -6.31 2.83 -2.60
C PHE A 125 -7.57 3.28 -3.34
N VAL A 126 -8.33 4.19 -2.75
CA VAL A 126 -9.55 4.75 -3.34
C VAL A 126 -9.43 6.26 -3.42
N ILE A 127 -10.03 6.83 -4.46
CA ILE A 127 -10.16 8.27 -4.65
C ILE A 127 -11.63 8.63 -4.77
N ALA A 128 -11.99 9.82 -4.33
CA ALA A 128 -13.36 10.30 -4.35
C ALA A 128 -13.44 11.76 -4.81
N ASP A 129 -14.63 12.17 -5.24
CA ASP A 129 -14.95 13.55 -5.60
C ASP A 129 -15.15 14.42 -4.34
N PRO A 130 -15.32 15.75 -4.47
CA PRO A 130 -15.52 16.64 -3.32
C PRO A 130 -16.74 16.29 -2.44
N GLU A 131 -17.75 15.67 -3.02
CA GLU A 131 -18.95 15.17 -2.35
C GLU A 131 -18.72 13.81 -1.66
N GLY A 132 -17.59 13.17 -1.95
CA GLY A 132 -17.12 11.92 -1.39
C GLY A 132 -17.55 10.67 -2.15
N ASN A 133 -18.13 10.81 -3.34
CA ASN A 133 -18.40 9.65 -4.20
C ASN A 133 -17.11 9.08 -4.74
N GLU A 134 -16.98 7.76 -4.74
CA GLU A 134 -15.82 7.07 -5.29
C GLU A 134 -15.66 7.41 -6.79
N ARG A 135 -14.43 7.75 -7.17
CA ARG A 135 -14.01 8.07 -8.54
C ARG A 135 -13.04 7.04 -9.10
N GLY A 136 -12.99 5.89 -8.46
CA GLY A 136 -12.10 4.78 -8.75
C GLY A 136 -11.06 4.55 -7.67
N GLY A 137 -10.04 3.80 -8.04
CA GLY A 137 -9.00 3.35 -7.13
C GLY A 137 -8.13 2.26 -7.74
N MET A 138 -7.34 1.63 -6.90
CA MET A 138 -6.61 0.42 -7.21
C MET A 138 -6.80 -0.60 -6.11
N GLY A 139 -6.86 -1.87 -6.47
CA GLY A 139 -7.07 -2.95 -5.51
C GLY A 139 -6.34 -4.22 -5.89
N ALA A 140 -5.74 -4.86 -4.90
CA ALA A 140 -5.34 -6.26 -4.94
C ALA A 140 -6.38 -7.09 -4.18
N PHE A 141 -6.84 -8.17 -4.79
CA PHE A 141 -7.92 -9.01 -4.28
C PHE A 141 -7.37 -10.36 -3.77
N PRO A 142 -8.04 -11.01 -2.81
CA PRO A 142 -7.63 -12.31 -2.28
C PRO A 142 -7.52 -13.42 -3.32
N ASP A 143 -8.25 -13.29 -4.43
CA ASP A 143 -8.24 -14.23 -5.56
C ASP A 143 -7.11 -13.97 -6.57
N GLY A 144 -6.18 -13.07 -6.25
CA GLY A 144 -5.03 -12.73 -7.09
C GLY A 144 -5.32 -11.72 -8.20
N ARG A 145 -6.54 -11.17 -8.27
CA ARG A 145 -6.81 -10.05 -9.17
C ARG A 145 -6.13 -8.78 -8.69
N ALA A 146 -5.69 -7.96 -9.63
CA ALA A 146 -5.26 -6.60 -9.38
C ALA A 146 -5.91 -5.66 -10.41
N ASN A 147 -6.40 -4.52 -9.97
CA ASN A 147 -6.95 -3.50 -10.86
C ASN A 147 -6.51 -2.09 -10.48
N VAL A 148 -6.55 -1.21 -11.48
CA VAL A 148 -6.51 0.25 -11.34
C VAL A 148 -7.64 0.78 -12.20
N CYS A 149 -8.70 1.28 -11.60
CA CYS A 149 -9.91 1.71 -12.27
C CYS A 149 -10.23 3.17 -11.95
N LEU A 150 -10.82 3.87 -12.91
CA LEU A 150 -11.41 5.19 -12.75
C LEU A 150 -12.89 5.09 -13.04
N ASP A 151 -13.72 5.77 -12.25
CA ASP A 151 -15.17 5.75 -12.41
C ASP A 151 -15.68 6.98 -13.16
N TYR A 152 -16.81 6.81 -13.85
CA TYR A 152 -17.57 7.96 -14.33
C TYR A 152 -18.02 8.82 -13.14
N ALA A 153 -18.17 10.12 -13.36
CA ALA A 153 -18.63 11.05 -12.32
C ALA A 153 -20.07 10.80 -11.86
N LYS A 154 -20.86 10.06 -12.65
CA LYS A 154 -22.25 9.73 -12.34
C LYS A 154 -22.52 8.28 -12.68
N GLY A 155 -23.35 7.64 -11.88
CA GLY A 155 -23.75 6.24 -12.06
C GLY A 155 -22.84 5.26 -11.31
N VAL A 156 -22.99 3.97 -11.64
CA VAL A 156 -22.35 2.84 -10.96
C VAL A 156 -21.30 2.15 -11.84
N LYS A 157 -20.76 2.85 -12.84
CA LYS A 157 -19.94 2.26 -13.90
C LYS A 157 -18.51 2.80 -13.88
N GLU A 158 -17.54 1.90 -13.87
CA GLU A 158 -16.13 2.19 -14.15
C GLU A 158 -16.03 2.78 -15.57
N ALA A 159 -15.22 3.81 -15.76
CA ALA A 159 -14.93 4.42 -17.06
C ALA A 159 -13.75 3.75 -17.77
N ALA A 160 -12.67 3.46 -17.05
CA ALA A 160 -11.50 2.78 -17.59
C ALA A 160 -10.77 2.00 -16.50
N CYS A 161 -10.23 0.84 -16.85
CA CYS A 161 -9.54 -0.07 -15.95
C CYS A 161 -8.29 -0.68 -16.59
N LEU A 162 -7.19 -0.66 -15.86
CA LEU A 162 -6.09 -1.60 -16.04
C LEU A 162 -6.35 -2.80 -15.15
N VAL A 163 -6.25 -4.00 -15.70
CA VAL A 163 -6.63 -5.24 -15.03
C VAL A 163 -5.57 -6.33 -15.19
N ALA A 164 -5.38 -7.11 -14.14
CA ALA A 164 -4.64 -8.35 -14.15
C ALA A 164 -5.42 -9.41 -13.37
N PHE A 165 -5.68 -10.55 -14.01
CA PHE A 165 -6.43 -11.68 -13.47
C PHE A 165 -5.48 -12.87 -13.35
N ALA A 166 -4.98 -13.13 -12.13
CA ALA A 166 -4.00 -14.20 -11.92
C ALA A 166 -4.54 -15.59 -12.31
N ASN A 167 -5.78 -15.90 -11.93
CA ASN A 167 -6.38 -17.21 -12.18
C ASN A 167 -6.61 -17.48 -13.67
N ASP A 168 -6.96 -16.44 -14.43
CA ASP A 168 -7.19 -16.52 -15.87
C ASP A 168 -5.91 -16.30 -16.69
N GLN A 169 -4.80 -15.93 -16.03
CA GLN A 169 -3.54 -15.50 -16.65
C GLN A 169 -3.78 -14.46 -17.75
N MET A 170 -4.60 -13.45 -17.43
CA MET A 170 -5.03 -12.40 -18.35
C MET A 170 -4.64 -11.04 -17.82
N ALA A 171 -4.28 -10.12 -18.70
CA ALA A 171 -4.03 -8.72 -18.35
C ALA A 171 -4.46 -7.79 -19.48
N GLY A 172 -4.76 -6.54 -19.14
CA GLY A 172 -4.92 -5.51 -20.15
C GLY A 172 -5.60 -4.24 -19.69
N LEU A 173 -6.12 -3.52 -20.68
CA LEU A 173 -6.80 -2.23 -20.55
C LEU A 173 -8.23 -2.37 -21.09
N VAL A 174 -9.19 -1.87 -20.31
CA VAL A 174 -10.60 -1.81 -20.67
C VAL A 174 -11.05 -0.36 -20.53
N VAL A 175 -11.66 0.19 -21.57
CA VAL A 175 -12.40 1.46 -21.53
C VAL A 175 -13.86 1.12 -21.74
N ASN A 176 -14.67 1.45 -20.75
CA ASN A 176 -16.07 1.08 -20.72
C ASN A 176 -16.95 2.01 -21.56
N GLY A 177 -18.16 1.55 -21.89
CA GLY A 177 -19.21 2.38 -22.48
C GLY A 177 -19.70 3.45 -21.56
N LEU A 178 -20.20 4.55 -22.13
CA LEU A 178 -20.83 5.61 -21.36
C LEU A 178 -22.02 5.05 -20.56
N PRO A 179 -22.39 5.67 -19.43
CA PRO A 179 -23.62 5.33 -18.73
C PRO A 179 -24.83 5.35 -19.68
N GLY A 180 -25.57 4.25 -19.75
CA GLY A 180 -26.73 4.07 -20.63
C GLY A 180 -26.44 3.39 -21.97
N GLU A 181 -25.17 3.20 -22.35
CA GLU A 181 -24.83 2.41 -23.53
C GLU A 181 -25.02 0.91 -23.28
N LYS A 182 -25.36 0.16 -24.34
CA LYS A 182 -25.45 -1.31 -24.29
C LYS A 182 -24.08 -1.97 -24.28
N ALA A 183 -23.07 -1.32 -24.86
CA ALA A 183 -21.70 -1.79 -24.77
C ALA A 183 -21.23 -1.75 -23.32
N PHE A 184 -20.84 -2.91 -22.78
CA PHE A 184 -20.15 -2.96 -21.50
C PHE A 184 -18.81 -2.24 -21.65
N ASP A 185 -17.97 -2.75 -22.57
CA ASP A 185 -16.69 -2.19 -22.96
C ASP A 185 -16.68 -1.61 -24.39
N ARG A 186 -16.09 -0.42 -24.54
CA ARG A 186 -15.94 0.32 -25.80
C ARG A 186 -14.65 0.05 -26.51
N VAL A 187 -13.56 0.00 -25.74
CA VAL A 187 -12.22 -0.26 -26.23
C VAL A 187 -11.56 -1.20 -25.26
N THR A 188 -11.00 -2.29 -25.77
CA THR A 188 -10.35 -3.29 -24.94
C THR A 188 -9.06 -3.74 -25.60
N ALA A 189 -8.01 -3.86 -24.81
CA ALA A 189 -6.72 -4.42 -25.22
C ALA A 189 -6.33 -5.46 -24.16
N LEU A 190 -6.34 -6.74 -24.52
CA LEU A 190 -6.11 -7.86 -23.60
C LEU A 190 -5.05 -8.80 -24.16
N VAL A 191 -4.29 -9.40 -23.24
CA VAL A 191 -3.44 -10.55 -23.49
C VAL A 191 -3.84 -11.67 -22.52
N GLY A 192 -3.67 -12.91 -22.94
CA GLY A 192 -4.03 -14.04 -22.09
C GLY A 192 -3.19 -15.28 -22.30
N LYS A 193 -3.53 -16.30 -21.49
CA LYS A 193 -2.93 -17.63 -21.54
C LYS A 193 -2.92 -18.21 -22.95
N GLY A 194 -1.84 -18.89 -23.32
CA GLY A 194 -1.72 -19.51 -24.66
C GLY A 194 -1.26 -18.52 -25.73
N GLY A 195 -0.82 -17.31 -25.34
CA GLY A 195 -0.21 -16.34 -26.24
C GLY A 195 -1.20 -15.67 -27.18
N TRP A 196 -2.48 -15.58 -26.80
CA TRP A 196 -3.43 -14.75 -27.53
C TRP A 196 -3.34 -13.30 -27.06
N ALA A 197 -3.52 -12.40 -28.01
CA ALA A 197 -3.65 -10.97 -27.78
C ALA A 197 -4.79 -10.43 -28.64
N GLN A 198 -5.54 -9.48 -28.09
CA GLN A 198 -6.66 -8.86 -28.79
C GLN A 198 -6.76 -7.38 -28.46
N MET A 199 -7.01 -6.56 -29.47
CA MET A 199 -7.57 -5.22 -29.32
C MET A 199 -8.93 -5.17 -30.01
N LYS A 200 -9.94 -4.59 -29.37
CA LYS A 200 -11.26 -4.40 -30.00
C LYS A 200 -11.81 -3.01 -29.74
N ILE A 201 -12.68 -2.58 -30.65
CA ILE A 201 -13.54 -1.42 -30.51
C ILE A 201 -14.99 -1.84 -30.74
N ALA A 202 -15.92 -1.32 -29.94
CA ALA A 202 -17.35 -1.59 -30.07
C ALA A 202 -18.15 -0.32 -30.35
N ALA A 203 -19.31 -0.46 -30.99
CA ALA A 203 -20.33 0.57 -31.17
C ALA A 203 -21.19 0.73 -29.89
N PRO A 204 -21.90 1.86 -29.67
CA PRO A 204 -22.66 2.08 -28.43
C PRO A 204 -23.78 1.05 -28.23
N THR A 205 -24.18 0.42 -29.33
CA THR A 205 -25.15 -0.68 -29.40
C THR A 205 -24.63 -1.99 -28.82
N GLY A 206 -23.34 -2.11 -28.52
CA GLY A 206 -22.68 -3.33 -28.07
C GLY A 206 -22.04 -4.16 -29.18
N GLN A 207 -22.28 -3.81 -30.45
CA GLN A 207 -21.67 -4.51 -31.58
C GLN A 207 -20.17 -4.19 -31.69
N GLU A 208 -19.30 -5.19 -31.68
CA GLU A 208 -17.86 -4.98 -31.90
C GLU A 208 -17.65 -4.55 -33.36
N SER A 209 -17.07 -3.37 -33.58
CA SER A 209 -16.89 -2.80 -34.93
C SER A 209 -15.62 -3.31 -35.59
N ALA A 210 -14.55 -3.47 -34.82
CA ALA A 210 -13.30 -4.04 -35.29
C ALA A 210 -12.56 -4.76 -34.16
N ILE A 211 -11.84 -5.83 -34.53
CA ILE A 211 -11.05 -6.67 -33.63
C ILE A 211 -9.72 -6.97 -34.31
N LEU A 212 -8.63 -6.48 -33.75
CA LEU A 212 -7.28 -6.93 -34.08
C LEU A 212 -6.92 -8.07 -33.12
N ARG A 213 -6.57 -9.25 -33.62
CA ARG A 213 -6.21 -10.39 -32.78
C ARG A 213 -5.05 -11.20 -33.33
N SER A 214 -4.33 -11.86 -32.43
CA SER A 214 -3.31 -12.86 -32.75
C SER A 214 -3.36 -14.00 -31.74
N THR A 215 -2.83 -15.17 -32.09
CA THR A 215 -2.73 -16.33 -31.20
C THR A 215 -1.44 -17.08 -31.50
N GLY A 216 -0.56 -17.19 -30.51
CA GLY A 216 0.72 -17.87 -30.67
C GLY A 216 1.55 -17.26 -31.80
N THR A 217 1.92 -18.09 -32.78
CA THR A 217 2.67 -17.69 -33.98
C THR A 217 1.79 -17.46 -35.21
N ASP A 218 0.47 -17.59 -35.07
CA ASP A 218 -0.44 -17.37 -36.18
C ASP A 218 -0.37 -15.92 -36.64
N ARG A 219 -0.59 -15.69 -37.94
CA ARG A 219 -0.68 -14.33 -38.47
C ARG A 219 -1.77 -13.54 -37.74
N ALA A 220 -1.50 -12.25 -37.51
CA ALA A 220 -2.52 -11.36 -36.99
C ALA A 220 -3.71 -11.27 -37.95
N GLN A 221 -4.89 -11.01 -37.40
CA GLN A 221 -6.14 -10.80 -38.13
C GLN A 221 -6.73 -9.46 -37.73
N LEU A 222 -7.18 -8.66 -38.71
CA LEU A 222 -7.99 -7.48 -38.46
C LEU A 222 -9.42 -7.79 -38.93
N MET A 223 -10.26 -8.19 -37.99
CA MET A 223 -11.64 -8.54 -38.23
C MET A 223 -12.51 -7.28 -38.16
N VAL A 224 -13.15 -6.88 -39.26
CA VAL A 224 -14.07 -5.72 -39.31
C VAL A 224 -15.50 -6.22 -39.49
N TYR A 225 -16.43 -5.68 -38.70
CA TYR A 225 -17.85 -6.03 -38.81
C TYR A 225 -18.47 -5.40 -40.07
N ASP A 226 -19.03 -6.25 -40.93
CA ASP A 226 -19.78 -5.86 -42.11
C ASP A 226 -21.28 -5.86 -41.77
N SER A 227 -21.88 -4.67 -41.75
CA SER A 227 -23.29 -4.48 -41.37
C SER A 227 -24.27 -5.03 -42.41
N THR A 228 -23.85 -5.16 -43.67
CA THR A 228 -24.68 -5.71 -44.75
C THR A 228 -24.80 -7.22 -44.60
N THR A 229 -23.68 -7.90 -44.37
CA THR A 229 -23.65 -9.37 -44.24
C THR A 229 -23.86 -9.85 -42.80
N LYS A 230 -23.74 -8.96 -41.81
CA LYS A 230 -23.75 -9.27 -40.37
C LYS A 230 -22.66 -10.27 -39.97
N THR A 231 -21.49 -10.17 -40.61
CA THR A 231 -20.33 -11.05 -40.36
C THR A 231 -19.06 -10.23 -40.16
N TYR A 232 -18.02 -10.86 -39.60
CA TYR A 232 -16.68 -10.27 -39.57
C TYR A 232 -15.86 -10.74 -40.75
N LYS A 233 -15.15 -9.80 -41.39
CA LYS A 233 -14.19 -10.09 -42.46
C LYS A 233 -12.80 -9.74 -42.01
N ASP A 234 -11.84 -10.65 -42.22
CA ASP A 234 -10.42 -10.35 -42.08
C ASP A 234 -10.00 -9.48 -43.26
N VAL A 235 -9.57 -8.25 -42.97
CA VAL A 235 -9.17 -7.27 -43.99
C VAL A 235 -7.66 -7.19 -44.19
N LEU A 236 -6.87 -7.96 -43.43
CA LEU A 236 -5.45 -8.06 -43.68
C LEU A 236 -5.18 -8.94 -44.92
N PRO A 237 -4.19 -8.58 -45.76
CA PRO A 237 -3.79 -9.40 -46.90
C PRO A 237 -3.45 -10.83 -46.47
N ARG A 238 -3.76 -11.81 -47.32
CA ARG A 238 -3.20 -13.16 -47.22
C ARG A 238 -1.93 -13.17 -48.06
N GLU A 239 -0.79 -13.39 -47.42
CA GLU A 239 0.45 -13.76 -48.11
C GLU A 239 0.36 -15.18 -48.67
#